data_AF-A0A7V2GXZ3-F1
#
_entry.id   AF-A0A7V2GXZ3-F1
#
_cell.length_a   1.000
_cell.length_b   1.000
_cell.length_c   1.000
_cell.angle_alpha   90.00
_cell.angle_beta   90.00
_cell.angle_gamma   90.00
#
_symmetry.space_group_name_H-M   'P 1'
#
loop_
_entity.id
_entity.type
_entity.pdbx_description
1 polymer ?
#
loop_
_entity_poly.entity_id
_entity_poly.type
_entity_poly.pdbx_seq_one_letter_code
_entity_poly.pdbx_strand_id
1 'polypeptide(L)' 'MLEQKSARPTAFLAKGEALHIVAVGDVIDGTYRVESLSPTQIVVTYLPLNQRQTLSPAGGQP' A
#
# COMPACT_ATOMS: atom_id res chain seq x y z
N MET A 1 22.18 19.08 -12.47
CA MET A 1 21.71 18.63 -11.15
C MET A 1 20.37 17.97 -11.37
N LEU A 2 20.30 16.63 -11.43
CA LEU A 2 19.01 15.96 -11.57
C LEU A 2 18.26 16.17 -10.25
N GLU A 3 17.13 16.88 -10.29
CA GLU A 3 16.13 16.81 -9.25
C GLU A 3 15.83 15.33 -8.98
N GLN A 4 16.37 14.80 -7.89
CA GLN A 4 15.85 13.59 -7.27
C GLN A 4 14.46 13.95 -6.79
N LYS A 5 13.47 13.89 -7.70
CA LYS A 5 12.06 13.85 -7.33
C LYS A 5 11.96 12.68 -6.36
N SER A 6 11.85 12.97 -5.06
CA SER A 6 11.61 11.97 -4.04
C SER A 6 10.31 11.27 -4.40
N ALA A 7 10.42 10.21 -5.19
CA ALA A 7 9.29 9.41 -5.58
C ALA A 7 8.72 8.86 -4.29
N ARG A 8 7.53 9.32 -3.90
CA ARG A 8 6.85 8.75 -2.74
C ARG A 8 6.64 7.27 -3.05
N PRO A 9 7.08 6.36 -2.16
CA PRO A 9 6.90 4.93 -2.40
C PRO A 9 5.41 4.68 -2.62
N THR A 10 5.12 4.04 -3.75
CA THR A 10 3.76 3.71 -4.19
C THR A 10 3.69 2.20 -4.34
N ALA A 11 2.58 1.60 -3.94
CA ALA A 11 2.35 0.16 -4.06
C ALA A 11 1.13 -0.13 -4.92
N PHE A 12 1.18 -1.30 -5.55
CA PHE A 12 0.06 -1.86 -6.30
C PHE A 12 -0.64 -2.86 -5.39
N LEU A 13 -1.89 -2.56 -5.05
CA LEU A 13 -2.75 -3.45 -4.26
C LEU A 13 -3.85 -4.00 -5.15
N ALA A 14 -3.88 -5.33 -5.27
CA ALA A 14 -4.95 -6.05 -5.94
C ALA A 14 -6.01 -6.45 -4.91
N LYS A 15 -7.28 -6.16 -5.20
CA LYS A 15 -8.44 -6.57 -4.41
C LYS A 15 -9.47 -7.17 -5.34
N GLY A 16 -9.53 -8.50 -5.37
CA GLY A 16 -10.33 -9.23 -6.36
C GLY A 16 -9.82 -8.93 -7.77
N GLU A 17 -10.66 -8.32 -8.60
CA GLU A 17 -10.34 -7.92 -9.98
C GLU A 17 -9.84 -6.46 -10.11
N ALA A 18 -9.89 -5.67 -9.04
CA ALA A 18 -9.47 -4.28 -9.06
C ALA A 18 -8.00 -4.12 -8.66
N LEU A 19 -7.26 -3.29 -9.40
CA LEU A 19 -5.90 -2.89 -9.09
C LEU A 19 -5.87 -1.42 -8.66
N HIS A 20 -5.39 -1.17 -7.44
CA HIS A 20 -5.27 0.17 -6.88
C HIS A 20 -3.80 0.54 -6.74
N ILE A 21 -3.45 1.74 -7.19
CA ILE A 21 -2.14 2.35 -7.01
C ILE A 21 -2.26 3.28 -5.81
N VAL A 22 -1.51 3.01 -4.75
CA VAL A 22 -1.65 3.73 -3.48
C VAL A 22 -0.33 4.18 -2.90
N ALA A 23 -0.35 5.33 -2.23
CA ALA A 23 0.74 5.87 -1.43
C ALA A 23 0.39 5.83 0.07
N VAL A 24 1.39 6.09 0.93
CA VAL A 24 1.17 6.23 2.38
C VAL A 24 0.17 7.36 2.65
N GLY A 25 -0.87 7.07 3.42
CA GLY A 25 -1.95 8.01 3.74
C GLY A 25 -3.18 7.88 2.83
N ASP A 26 -3.09 7.17 1.70
CA ASP A 26 -4.24 6.97 0.82
C ASP A 26 -5.31 6.08 1.46
N VAL A 27 -6.55 6.29 1.05
CA VAL A 27 -7.70 5.50 1.46
C VAL A 27 -8.33 4.82 0.24
N ILE A 28 -8.37 3.49 0.26
CA ILE A 28 -8.92 2.64 -0.79
C ILE A 28 -10.40 2.39 -0.48
N ASP A 29 -11.27 2.81 -1.39
CA ASP A 29 -12.74 2.62 -1.32
C ASP A 29 -13.37 3.06 0.02
N GLY A 30 -12.75 4.00 0.75
CA GLY A 30 -13.21 4.36 2.10
C GLY A 30 -13.12 3.23 3.14
N THR A 31 -12.48 2.11 2.80
CA THR A 31 -12.48 0.88 3.62
C THR A 31 -11.09 0.53 4.16
N TYR A 32 -10.03 0.82 3.41
CA TYR A 32 -8.65 0.57 3.84
C TYR A 32 -7.84 1.86 3.81
N ARG A 33 -7.07 2.15 4.86
CA ARG A 33 -6.10 3.26 4.88
C ARG A 33 -4.69 2.72 4.84
N VAL A 34 -3.84 3.24 3.96
CA VAL A 34 -2.43 2.88 3.92
C VAL A 34 -1.69 3.59 5.05
N GLU A 35 -1.13 2.82 5.99
CA GLU A 35 -0.34 3.37 7.09
C GLU A 35 1.16 3.42 6.77
N SER A 36 1.69 2.41 6.09
CA SER A 36 3.07 2.40 5.65
C SER A 36 3.28 1.57 4.38
N LEU A 37 4.23 2.00 3.58
CA LEU A 37 4.66 1.31 2.36
C LEU A 37 6.17 1.14 2.40
N SER A 38 6.62 -0.09 2.25
CA SER A 38 8.02 -0.44 2.09
C SER A 38 8.17 -1.56 1.06
N PRO A 39 9.37 -1.75 0.49
CA PRO A 39 9.62 -2.80 -0.50
C PRO A 39 9.35 -4.21 0.01
N THR A 40 9.42 -4.42 1.33
CA THR A 40 9.28 -5.73 1.98
C THR A 40 7.94 -5.90 2.69
N GLN A 41 7.24 -4.80 3.01
CA GLN A 41 6.03 -4.83 3.82
C GLN A 41 5.13 -3.63 3.53
N ILE A 42 3.83 -3.90 3.43
CA ILE A 42 2.77 -2.90 3.29
C ILE A 42 1.87 -3.02 4.51
N VAL A 43 1.59 -1.92 5.19
CA VAL A 43 0.66 -1.89 6.33
C VAL A 43 -0.56 -1.08 5.95
N VAL A 44 -1.72 -1.72 6.05
CA VAL A 44 -3.03 -1.10 5.81
C VAL A 44 -3.92 -1.27 7.04
N THR A 45 -4.78 -0.29 7.32
CA THR A 45 -5.77 -0.36 8.38
C THR A 45 -7.15 -0.47 7.76
N TYR A 46 -7.87 -1.53 8.09
CA TYR A 46 -9.25 -1.71 7.73
C TYR A 46 -10.13 -0.82 8.62
N LEU A 47 -10.64 0.27 8.05
CA LEU A 47 -11.36 1.32 8.76
C LEU A 47 -12.64 0.83 9.44
N PRO A 48 -13.49 -0.02 8.83
CA PRO A 48 -14.74 -0.44 9.49
C PRO A 48 -14.53 -1.18 10.81
N LEU A 49 -13.41 -1.90 10.97
CA LEU A 49 -13.07 -2.60 12.22
C LEU A 49 -11.87 -1.99 12.94
N ASN A 50 -11.30 -0.90 12.42
CA ASN A 50 -10.01 -0.33 12.86
C ASN A 50 -8.90 -1.38 13.03
N GLN A 51 -8.90 -2.39 12.15
CA GLN A 51 -7.98 -3.52 12.25
C GLN A 51 -6.76 -3.30 11.35
N ARG A 52 -5.56 -3.36 11.92
CA ARG A 52 -4.32 -3.29 11.14
C ARG A 52 -4.04 -4.64 10.48
N GLN A 53 -3.72 -4.60 9.19
CA GLN A 53 -3.29 -5.74 8.38
C GLN A 53 -1.93 -5.44 7.76
N THR A 54 -1.07 -6.45 7.81
CA THR A 54 0.24 -6.41 7.19
C THR A 54 0.22 -7.32 5.97
N LEU A 55 0.48 -6.74 4.80
CA LEU A 55 0.60 -7.43 3.54
C LEU A 55 2.09 -7.51 3.19
N SER A 56 2.57 -8.72 2.96
CA SER A 56 3.87 -8.91 2.32
C SER A 56 3.62 -8.90 0.81
N PRO A 57 4.37 -8.11 0.01
CA PRO A 57 4.30 -8.24 -1.44
C PRO A 57 4.71 -9.66 -1.82
N ALA A 58 3.71 -10.50 -2.14
CA ALA A 58 3.91 -11.88 -2.56
C ALA A 58 4.45 -11.89 -3.99
N GLY A 59 5.74 -11.58 -4.13
CA GLY A 59 6.46 -11.58 -5.41
C GLY A 59 7.92 -12.05 -5.28
N GLY A 60 8.30 -12.56 -4.12
CA GLY A 60 9.61 -13.15 -3.87
C GLY A 60 9.48 -14.57 -3.38
N GLN A 61 9.00 -15.48 -4.23
CA GLN A 61 9.39 -16.88 -4.09
C GLN A 61 10.48 -17.11 -5.14
N PRO A 62 11.72 -17.47 -4.73
CA PRO A 62 12.78 -17.81 -5.69
C PRO A 62 12.42 -19.04 -6.53
#